data_AF-A0A3D3RH83-F1
#
_entry.id   AF-A0A3D3RH83-F1
#
_cell.length_a   1.000
_cell.length_b   1.000
_cell.length_c   1.000
_cell.angle_alpha   90.00
_cell.angle_beta   90.00
_cell.angle_gamma   90.00
#
_symmetry.space_group_name_H-M   'P 1'
#
loop_
_entity.id
_entity.type
_entity.pdbx_description
1 polymer ?
#
loop_
_entity_poly.entity_id
_entity_poly.type
_entity_poly.pdbx_seq_one_letter_code
_entity_poly.pdbx_strand_id
1 'polypeptide(L)'
;MKEIYQVKTRSIALSENQVVGKKYRITILTDCLIRFEYNEQGEFEDRATQTVFYRDFPKVEYRVVEKEEGLEIHTANLHVIYNEKEFTSYGLKIQVKGNLSAYHSVWRYGEGVHDLGGTARTLDMVDGETSLERGIVSYFGYSVLDDSHSQILLDNGWIEPAKKDRKDFYFFGYGRDYKRALKDFYSLCGRTPMLPRYALGNWWSRYYKYTEQSYMALMERFDKENLPFSVAVIDMDWHLVDIDPKYGSGWTGYTWNKELFPEPKRFLQRLHERGMKVT
;
A
#
# COMPACT_ATOMS: atom_id res chain seq x y z
N MET A 1 4.79 1.61 23.22
CA MET A 1 3.76 2.14 22.30
C MET A 1 2.40 1.61 22.74
N LYS A 2 1.28 2.32 22.53
CA LYS A 2 -0.05 1.76 22.85
C LYS A 2 -0.33 0.57 21.93
N GLU A 3 -1.04 -0.44 22.42
CA GLU A 3 -1.39 -1.65 21.65
C GLU A 3 -2.12 -1.34 20.34
N ILE A 4 -2.90 -0.24 20.29
CA ILE A 4 -3.62 0.20 19.08
C ILE A 4 -2.71 0.51 17.89
N TYR A 5 -1.41 0.70 18.12
CA TYR A 5 -0.42 0.98 17.08
C TYR A 5 0.37 -0.28 16.69
N GLN A 6 0.12 -1.43 17.32
CA GLN A 6 0.71 -2.70 16.92
C GLN A 6 -0.13 -3.33 15.81
N VAL A 7 0.48 -3.54 14.65
CA VAL A 7 -0.18 -4.18 13.50
C VAL A 7 -0.01 -5.68 13.61
N LYS A 8 -1.11 -6.42 13.47
CA LYS A 8 -1.05 -7.89 13.40
C LYS A 8 -0.48 -8.32 12.05
N THR A 9 0.60 -9.08 12.06
CA THR A 9 1.27 -9.61 10.87
C THR A 9 1.37 -11.12 10.95
N ARG A 10 1.55 -11.78 9.79
CA ARG A 10 1.86 -13.22 9.71
C ARG A 10 2.89 -13.41 8.60
N SER A 11 4.11 -13.02 8.89
CA SER A 11 5.14 -12.77 7.87
C SER A 11 6.00 -13.98 7.53
N ILE A 12 5.85 -15.09 8.26
CA ILE A 12 6.58 -16.34 8.05
C ILE A 12 5.88 -17.17 6.98
N ALA A 13 6.59 -17.49 5.91
CA ALA A 13 6.10 -18.39 4.88
C ALA A 13 6.29 -19.87 5.25
N LEU A 14 5.43 -20.73 4.72
CA LEU A 14 5.58 -22.19 4.85
C LEU A 14 6.90 -22.64 4.21
N SER A 15 7.66 -23.48 4.90
CA SER A 15 8.95 -23.97 4.40
C SER A 15 8.78 -24.88 3.19
N GLU A 16 7.67 -25.60 3.08
CA GLU A 16 7.31 -26.42 1.93
C GLU A 16 7.03 -25.62 0.65
N ASN A 17 6.88 -24.30 0.77
CA ASN A 17 6.74 -23.38 -0.36
C ASN A 17 8.07 -22.74 -0.75
N GLN A 18 9.19 -23.14 -0.15
CA GLN A 18 10.49 -22.51 -0.35
C GLN A 18 11.46 -23.40 -1.12
N VAL A 19 12.18 -22.79 -2.06
CA VAL A 19 13.38 -23.33 -2.70
C VAL A 19 14.56 -22.50 -2.23
N VAL A 20 15.44 -23.10 -1.43
CA VAL A 20 16.52 -22.38 -0.72
C VAL A 20 17.87 -22.86 -1.22
N GLY A 21 18.67 -21.92 -1.74
CA GLY A 21 20.08 -22.12 -2.04
C GLY A 21 20.98 -21.38 -1.05
N LYS A 22 22.29 -21.35 -1.30
CA LYS A 22 23.27 -20.70 -0.40
C LYS A 22 23.08 -19.19 -0.28
N LYS A 23 22.65 -18.53 -1.35
CA LYS A 23 22.56 -17.05 -1.47
C LYS A 23 21.19 -16.56 -1.92
N TYR A 24 20.27 -17.49 -2.17
CA TYR A 24 18.94 -17.16 -2.68
C TYR A 24 17.86 -17.95 -1.95
N ARG A 25 16.68 -17.36 -1.88
CA ARG A 25 15.45 -18.03 -1.46
C ARG A 25 14.32 -17.63 -2.39
N ILE A 26 13.66 -18.63 -2.96
CA ILE A 26 12.49 -18.43 -3.81
C ILE A 26 11.30 -19.01 -3.06
N THR A 27 10.30 -18.18 -2.78
CA THR A 27 9.09 -18.58 -2.02
C THR A 27 7.88 -18.51 -2.92
N ILE A 28 7.22 -19.64 -3.15
CA ILE A 28 6.02 -19.75 -3.97
C ILE A 28 4.80 -19.49 -3.07
N LEU A 29 4.22 -18.29 -3.17
CA LEU A 29 3.10 -17.87 -2.32
C LEU A 29 1.75 -18.26 -2.94
N THR A 30 1.64 -18.16 -4.26
CA THR A 30 0.55 -18.76 -5.05
C THR A 30 1.14 -19.34 -6.34
N ASP A 31 0.33 -19.99 -7.16
CA ASP A 31 0.74 -20.37 -8.52
C ASP A 31 1.06 -19.15 -9.42
N CYS A 32 0.61 -17.95 -9.05
CA CYS A 32 0.81 -16.69 -9.77
C CYS A 32 1.70 -15.68 -9.01
N LEU A 33 2.04 -15.91 -7.74
CA LEU A 33 2.79 -14.98 -6.90
C LEU A 33 4.02 -15.68 -6.32
N ILE A 34 5.21 -15.23 -6.70
CA ILE A 34 6.48 -15.79 -6.22
C ILE A 34 7.35 -14.66 -5.69
N ARG A 35 7.88 -14.85 -4.48
CA ARG A 35 8.89 -13.97 -3.87
C ARG A 35 10.29 -14.47 -4.20
N PHE A 36 11.20 -13.56 -4.48
CA PHE A 36 12.59 -13.83 -4.81
C PHE A 36 13.49 -13.01 -3.89
N GLU A 37 14.34 -13.71 -3.16
CA GLU A 37 15.33 -13.12 -2.27
C GLU A 37 16.74 -13.52 -2.71
N TYR A 38 17.65 -12.56 -2.73
CA TYR A 38 19.09 -12.80 -2.92
C TYR A 38 19.90 -11.94 -1.95
N ASN A 39 20.89 -12.55 -1.32
CA ASN A 39 21.86 -11.89 -0.47
C ASN A 39 23.18 -12.68 -0.48
N GLU A 40 24.31 -11.96 -0.58
CA GLU A 40 25.65 -12.57 -0.70
C GLU A 40 26.04 -13.43 0.51
N GLN A 41 25.49 -13.14 1.68
CA GLN A 41 25.75 -13.85 2.94
C GLN A 41 24.71 -14.95 3.22
N GLY A 42 23.68 -15.09 2.38
CA GLY A 42 22.57 -16.02 2.62
C GLY A 42 21.64 -15.58 3.75
N GLU A 43 21.62 -14.29 4.09
CA GLU A 43 20.70 -13.74 5.07
C GLU A 43 19.40 -13.29 4.40
N PHE A 44 18.28 -13.88 4.81
CA PHE A 44 16.95 -13.58 4.28
C PHE A 44 16.07 -12.86 5.31
N GLU A 45 14.99 -12.21 4.87
CA GLU A 45 14.11 -11.43 5.74
C GLU A 45 12.74 -12.09 5.86
N ASP A 46 12.39 -12.50 7.07
CA ASP A 46 11.10 -13.12 7.38
C ASP A 46 10.14 -12.17 8.06
N ARG A 47 10.60 -11.04 8.60
CA ARG A 47 9.76 -10.06 9.28
C ARG A 47 8.91 -9.29 8.27
N ALA A 48 7.78 -8.76 8.74
CA ALA A 48 6.95 -7.89 7.92
C ALA A 48 7.71 -6.62 7.55
N THR A 49 7.41 -6.06 6.39
CA THR A 49 7.87 -4.73 5.98
C THR A 49 6.71 -3.74 6.06
N GLN A 50 6.96 -2.44 5.86
CA GLN A 50 5.89 -1.45 5.70
C GLN A 50 4.96 -1.73 4.51
N THR A 51 5.41 -2.53 3.55
CA THR A 51 4.66 -2.86 2.33
C THR A 51 4.00 -4.23 2.45
N VAL A 52 4.71 -5.25 2.98
CA VAL A 52 4.27 -6.66 2.98
C VAL A 52 4.14 -7.17 4.41
N PHE A 53 2.91 -7.52 4.80
CA PHE A 53 2.56 -7.91 6.17
C PHE A 53 2.37 -9.42 6.35
N TYR A 54 2.00 -10.12 5.27
CA TYR A 54 1.55 -11.51 5.33
C TYR A 54 2.28 -12.35 4.28
N ARG A 55 2.90 -13.45 4.71
CA ARG A 55 3.53 -14.45 3.82
C ARG A 55 3.11 -15.88 4.18
N ASP A 56 2.18 -16.04 5.13
CA ASP A 56 1.62 -17.31 5.59
C ASP A 56 0.61 -17.92 4.61
N PHE A 57 0.97 -17.97 3.33
CA PHE A 57 0.12 -18.53 2.29
C PHE A 57 0.01 -20.05 2.44
N PRO A 58 -1.14 -20.67 2.05
CA PRO A 58 -1.29 -22.12 2.05
C PRO A 58 -0.23 -22.82 1.19
N LYS A 59 -0.07 -24.13 1.41
CA LYS A 59 0.82 -24.95 0.58
C LYS A 59 0.45 -24.82 -0.91
N VAL A 60 1.45 -24.62 -1.76
CA VAL A 60 1.30 -24.52 -3.21
C VAL A 60 1.90 -25.74 -3.88
N GLU A 61 1.23 -26.25 -4.92
CA GLU A 61 1.78 -27.29 -5.77
C GLU A 61 2.71 -26.68 -6.83
N TYR A 62 3.98 -27.09 -6.82
CA TYR A 62 4.98 -26.70 -7.80
C TYR A 62 6.00 -27.83 -8.00
N ARG A 63 6.73 -27.76 -9.11
CA ARG A 63 7.81 -28.70 -9.42
C ARG A 63 9.12 -27.95 -9.61
N VAL A 64 10.17 -28.43 -8.98
CA VAL A 64 11.55 -27.99 -9.24
C VAL A 64 12.22 -29.00 -10.17
N VAL A 65 12.95 -28.50 -11.16
CA VAL A 65 13.79 -29.30 -12.05
C VAL A 65 15.20 -28.75 -12.01
N GLU A 66 16.13 -29.53 -11.48
CA GLU A 66 17.55 -29.20 -11.50
C GLU A 66 18.13 -29.45 -12.90
N LYS A 67 19.01 -28.55 -13.35
CA LYS A 67 19.71 -28.56 -14.62
C LYS A 67 21.20 -28.28 -14.37
N GLU A 68 22.06 -28.58 -15.34
CA GLU A 68 23.49 -28.25 -15.23
C GLU A 68 23.74 -26.74 -15.09
N GLU A 69 22.88 -25.91 -15.69
CA GLU A 69 23.01 -24.45 -15.71
C GLU A 69 22.18 -23.72 -14.62
N GLY A 70 21.53 -24.45 -13.71
CA GLY A 70 20.72 -23.90 -12.62
C GLY A 70 19.44 -24.69 -12.37
N LEU A 71 18.34 -24.00 -12.09
CA LEU A 71 17.05 -24.61 -11.79
C LEU A 71 15.90 -24.01 -12.60
N GLU A 72 14.86 -24.82 -12.76
CA GLU A 72 13.56 -24.38 -13.24
C GLU A 72 12.48 -24.65 -12.19
N ILE A 73 11.57 -23.70 -12.01
CA ILE A 73 10.39 -23.86 -11.13
C ILE A 73 9.14 -23.76 -11.98
N HIS A 74 8.26 -24.74 -11.85
CA HIS A 74 7.00 -24.83 -12.57
C HIS A 74 5.83 -24.81 -11.59
N THR A 75 5.00 -23.77 -11.69
CA THR A 75 3.66 -23.75 -11.08
C THR A 75 2.60 -23.98 -12.18
N ALA A 76 1.31 -23.94 -11.83
CA ALA A 76 0.23 -23.97 -12.82
C ALA A 76 0.30 -22.79 -13.81
N ASN A 77 0.74 -21.61 -13.35
CA ASN A 77 0.72 -20.37 -14.14
C ASN A 77 2.11 -19.82 -14.49
N LEU A 78 3.19 -20.32 -13.89
CA LEU A 78 4.53 -19.77 -14.04
C LEU A 78 5.57 -20.82 -14.38
N HIS A 79 6.53 -20.41 -15.19
CA HIS A 79 7.79 -21.11 -15.44
C HIS A 79 8.94 -20.15 -15.15
N VAL A 80 9.68 -20.43 -14.08
CA VAL A 80 10.87 -19.69 -13.67
C VAL A 80 12.09 -20.43 -14.18
N ILE A 81 13.04 -19.71 -14.77
CA ILE A 81 14.35 -20.20 -15.16
C ILE A 81 15.38 -19.36 -14.42
N TYR A 82 16.21 -20.00 -13.61
CA TYR A 82 17.16 -19.31 -12.74
C TYR A 82 18.52 -20.02 -12.71
N ASN A 83 19.60 -19.26 -12.88
CA ASN A 83 20.96 -19.79 -12.93
C ASN A 83 21.67 -19.91 -11.57
N GLU A 84 20.94 -19.71 -10.47
CA GLU A 84 21.45 -19.83 -9.09
C GLU A 84 22.55 -18.82 -8.69
N LYS A 85 22.71 -17.75 -9.48
CA LYS A 85 23.62 -16.64 -9.22
C LYS A 85 22.84 -15.36 -8.92
N GLU A 86 23.55 -14.28 -8.59
CA GLU A 86 22.93 -12.98 -8.42
C GLU A 86 21.94 -12.65 -9.55
N PHE A 87 20.76 -12.14 -9.18
CA PHE A 87 19.70 -11.82 -10.13
C PHE A 87 20.16 -10.81 -11.19
N THR A 88 20.04 -11.22 -12.45
CA THR A 88 20.38 -10.46 -13.65
C THR A 88 19.37 -10.80 -14.76
N SER A 89 19.27 -9.96 -15.79
CA SER A 89 18.37 -10.19 -16.94
C SER A 89 18.70 -11.48 -17.72
N TYR A 90 19.95 -11.95 -17.65
CA TYR A 90 20.33 -13.25 -18.19
C TYR A 90 19.99 -14.40 -17.23
N GLY A 91 20.25 -14.20 -15.94
CA GLY A 91 20.23 -15.24 -14.92
C GLY A 91 18.85 -15.56 -14.34
N LEU A 92 17.88 -14.64 -14.41
CA LEU A 92 16.52 -14.89 -13.94
C LEU A 92 15.48 -14.44 -14.97
N LYS A 93 14.67 -15.39 -15.41
CA LYS A 93 13.56 -15.19 -16.37
C LYS A 93 12.31 -15.88 -15.85
N ILE A 94 11.17 -15.23 -16.01
CA ILE A 94 9.87 -15.75 -15.58
C ILE A 94 8.90 -15.65 -16.75
N GLN A 95 8.36 -16.79 -17.15
CA GLN A 95 7.33 -16.89 -18.17
C GLN A 95 5.96 -17.10 -17.51
N VAL A 96 4.99 -16.26 -17.88
CA VAL A 96 3.57 -16.45 -17.58
C VAL A 96 2.97 -17.43 -18.58
N LYS A 97 2.45 -18.56 -18.07
CA LYS A 97 1.80 -19.61 -18.87
C LYS A 97 0.39 -19.17 -19.30
N GLY A 98 0.01 -19.52 -20.53
CA GLY A 98 -1.33 -19.29 -21.09
C GLY A 98 -1.32 -18.60 -22.47
N ASN A 99 -2.50 -18.26 -22.98
CA ASN A 99 -2.70 -17.63 -24.30
C ASN A 99 -2.34 -16.12 -24.33
N LEU A 100 -1.21 -15.74 -23.74
CA LEU A 100 -0.57 -14.46 -24.00
C LEU A 100 0.38 -14.66 -25.19
N SER A 101 0.56 -13.64 -26.05
CA SER A 101 1.53 -13.74 -27.14
C SER A 101 2.91 -14.09 -26.58
N ALA A 102 3.62 -15.04 -27.18
CA ALA A 102 4.90 -15.56 -26.69
C ALA A 102 5.92 -14.46 -26.34
N TYR A 103 5.96 -13.37 -27.12
CA TYR A 103 6.86 -12.23 -26.93
C TYR A 103 6.58 -11.38 -25.69
N HIS A 104 5.33 -11.33 -25.21
CA HIS A 104 4.92 -10.46 -24.09
C HIS A 104 4.65 -11.24 -22.79
N SER A 105 5.03 -12.52 -22.74
CA SER A 105 4.77 -13.39 -21.57
C SER A 105 6.01 -13.63 -20.70
N VAL A 106 7.19 -13.23 -21.16
CA VAL A 106 8.46 -13.47 -20.49
C VAL A 106 9.02 -12.16 -19.95
N TRP A 107 9.19 -12.10 -18.64
CA TRP A 107 9.91 -11.04 -17.97
C TRP A 107 11.31 -11.48 -17.60
N ARG A 108 12.29 -10.59 -17.72
CA ARG A 108 13.66 -10.80 -17.25
C ARG A 108 13.94 -9.84 -16.11
N TYR A 109 14.74 -10.29 -15.15
CA TYR A 109 15.09 -9.45 -14.01
C TYR A 109 15.70 -8.11 -14.45
N GLY A 110 15.16 -7.02 -13.91
CA GLY A 110 15.56 -5.64 -14.24
C GLY A 110 14.83 -5.03 -15.45
N GLU A 111 14.04 -5.80 -16.20
CA GLU A 111 13.17 -5.23 -17.24
C GLU A 111 12.01 -4.45 -16.59
N GLY A 112 11.70 -3.28 -17.18
CA GLY A 112 10.54 -2.51 -16.80
C GLY A 112 9.23 -3.28 -17.07
N VAL A 113 8.22 -3.04 -16.24
CA VAL A 113 6.87 -3.56 -16.44
C VAL A 113 6.00 -2.47 -17.10
N HIS A 114 5.10 -2.83 -18.00
CA HIS A 114 4.12 -1.88 -18.57
C HIS A 114 2.77 -2.03 -17.88
N ASP A 115 2.62 -1.39 -16.72
CA ASP A 115 1.41 -1.46 -15.90
C ASP A 115 0.37 -0.40 -16.28
N LEU A 116 -0.82 -0.52 -15.67
CA LEU A 116 -1.95 0.41 -15.85
C LEU A 116 -1.92 1.57 -14.84
N GLY A 117 -0.81 1.77 -14.14
CA GLY A 117 -0.73 2.69 -13.01
C GLY A 117 -1.43 2.17 -11.75
N GLY A 118 -1.04 2.76 -10.62
CA GLY A 118 -1.64 2.55 -9.30
C GLY A 118 -2.32 3.84 -8.82
N THR A 119 -1.79 4.42 -7.75
CA THR A 119 -2.31 5.65 -7.15
C THR A 119 -1.25 6.75 -7.18
N ALA A 120 -1.65 8.01 -7.18
CA ALA A 120 -0.75 9.10 -6.82
C ALA A 120 -0.72 9.23 -5.29
N ARG A 121 0.47 9.28 -4.68
CA ARG A 121 0.61 9.40 -3.22
C ARG A 121 0.06 10.72 -2.68
N THR A 122 0.23 11.82 -3.42
CA THR A 122 -0.32 13.13 -3.08
C THR A 122 -0.73 13.88 -4.35
N LEU A 123 -1.74 14.74 -4.23
CA LEU A 123 -2.14 15.70 -5.25
C LEU A 123 -1.73 17.14 -4.87
N ASP A 124 -0.95 17.31 -3.81
CA ASP A 124 -0.45 18.63 -3.43
C ASP A 124 0.32 19.26 -4.58
N MET A 125 -0.01 20.51 -4.90
CA MET A 125 0.57 21.28 -6.00
C MET A 125 0.31 20.71 -7.41
N VAL A 126 -0.59 19.73 -7.55
CA VAL A 126 -1.03 19.25 -8.87
C VAL A 126 -2.05 20.21 -9.46
N ASP A 127 -1.77 20.71 -10.65
CA ASP A 127 -2.69 21.49 -11.48
C ASP A 127 -3.01 20.70 -12.76
N GLY A 128 -4.18 20.05 -12.79
CA GLY A 128 -4.62 19.22 -13.91
C GLY A 128 -4.22 17.75 -13.79
N GLU A 129 -3.63 17.20 -14.86
CA GLU A 129 -3.24 15.78 -14.95
C GLU A 129 -1.99 15.50 -14.12
N THR A 130 -1.94 14.30 -13.52
CA THR A 130 -0.73 13.80 -12.85
C THR A 130 -0.44 12.36 -13.22
N SER A 131 0.83 12.00 -13.22
CA SER A 131 1.27 10.62 -13.44
C SER A 131 0.96 9.77 -12.20
N LEU A 132 0.46 8.56 -12.44
CA LEU A 132 0.25 7.57 -11.38
C LEU A 132 1.55 6.81 -11.08
N GLU A 133 1.71 6.39 -9.82
CA GLU A 133 2.78 5.47 -9.45
C GLU A 133 2.53 4.07 -10.02
N ARG A 134 3.49 3.16 -9.82
CA ARG A 134 3.41 1.78 -10.29
C ARG A 134 2.23 1.02 -9.67
N GLY A 135 1.61 0.16 -10.46
CA GLY A 135 0.47 -0.67 -10.08
C GLY A 135 0.73 -2.16 -10.24
N ILE A 136 -0.19 -2.98 -9.72
CA ILE A 136 -0.11 -4.44 -9.82
C ILE A 136 -0.66 -4.95 -11.16
N VAL A 137 -1.62 -4.23 -11.77
CA VAL A 137 -2.30 -4.65 -13.00
C VAL A 137 -1.57 -4.12 -14.24
N SER A 138 -1.35 -4.96 -15.24
CA SER A 138 -0.56 -4.64 -16.44
C SER A 138 -1.12 -5.23 -17.72
N TYR A 139 -0.72 -4.64 -18.86
CA TYR A 139 -1.12 -5.10 -20.20
C TYR A 139 -0.56 -6.49 -20.55
N PHE A 140 0.59 -6.84 -19.99
CA PHE A 140 1.32 -8.08 -20.28
C PHE A 140 0.99 -9.22 -19.31
N GLY A 141 0.13 -8.95 -18.32
CA GLY A 141 -0.36 -9.96 -17.41
C GLY A 141 0.64 -10.36 -16.33
N TYR A 142 1.63 -9.50 -16.10
CA TYR A 142 2.52 -9.59 -14.95
C TYR A 142 2.90 -8.23 -14.38
N SER A 143 3.26 -8.20 -13.09
CA SER A 143 3.88 -7.05 -12.45
C SER A 143 4.92 -7.47 -11.43
N VAL A 144 5.72 -6.52 -10.98
CA VAL A 144 6.80 -6.70 -10.01
C VAL A 144 6.64 -5.68 -8.90
N LEU A 145 6.69 -6.15 -7.66
CA LEU A 145 6.74 -5.33 -6.46
C LEU A 145 8.11 -5.50 -5.81
N ASP A 146 8.90 -4.43 -5.77
CA ASP A 146 10.20 -4.42 -5.10
C ASP A 146 10.03 -4.03 -3.62
N ASP A 147 10.42 -4.92 -2.72
CA ASP A 147 10.35 -4.77 -1.26
C ASP A 147 11.75 -4.66 -0.65
N SER A 148 12.79 -4.54 -1.48
CA SER A 148 14.20 -4.52 -1.07
C SER A 148 14.50 -3.37 -0.12
N HIS A 149 13.85 -2.23 -0.32
CA HIS A 149 14.09 -0.99 0.43
C HIS A 149 12.99 -0.64 1.45
N SER A 150 11.95 -1.47 1.56
CA SER A 150 10.89 -1.24 2.54
C SER A 150 11.44 -1.39 3.96
N GLN A 151 11.08 -0.44 4.82
CA GLN A 151 11.44 -0.50 6.24
C GLN A 151 10.83 -1.75 6.90
N ILE A 152 11.55 -2.35 7.83
CA ILE A 152 11.08 -3.53 8.56
C ILE A 152 10.15 -3.08 9.67
N LEU A 153 9.01 -3.77 9.80
CA LEU A 153 8.04 -3.56 10.86
C LEU A 153 8.35 -4.50 12.03
N LEU A 154 8.57 -3.91 13.20
CA LEU A 154 8.87 -4.62 14.44
C LEU A 154 7.57 -4.98 15.20
N ASP A 155 7.61 -6.04 16.01
CA ASP A 155 6.46 -6.52 16.80
C ASP A 155 5.88 -5.47 17.76
N ASN A 156 6.70 -4.49 18.15
CA ASN A 156 6.29 -3.39 19.02
C ASN A 156 5.58 -2.24 18.27
N GLY A 157 5.39 -2.35 16.95
CA GLY A 157 4.78 -1.36 16.07
C GLY A 157 5.76 -0.32 15.51
N TRP A 158 7.04 -0.38 15.86
CA TRP A 158 8.06 0.53 15.34
C TRP A 158 8.66 0.03 14.03
N ILE A 159 9.44 0.88 13.38
CA ILE A 159 10.07 0.59 12.09
C ILE A 159 11.59 0.71 12.22
N GLU A 160 12.31 -0.13 11.48
CA GLU A 160 13.76 -0.01 11.30
C GLU A 160 14.14 0.02 9.80
N PRO A 161 15.27 0.66 9.45
CA PRO A 161 15.78 0.64 8.09
C PRO A 161 15.97 -0.77 7.55
N ALA A 162 15.67 -0.96 6.26
CA ALA A 162 16.00 -2.19 5.55
C ALA A 162 17.52 -2.47 5.63
N LYS A 163 17.89 -3.75 5.73
CA LYS A 163 19.28 -4.17 5.59
C LYS A 163 19.80 -3.78 4.20
N LYS A 164 21.06 -3.32 4.14
CA LYS A 164 21.74 -3.03 2.86
C LYS A 164 22.02 -4.33 2.10
N ASP A 165 22.15 -4.23 0.78
CA ASP A 165 22.60 -5.33 -0.10
C ASP A 165 21.70 -6.58 -0.11
N ARG A 166 20.38 -6.37 0.05
CA ARG A 166 19.35 -7.39 -0.15
C ARG A 166 18.57 -7.09 -1.42
N LYS A 167 18.33 -8.12 -2.24
CA LYS A 167 17.30 -8.10 -3.28
C LYS A 167 16.10 -8.89 -2.76
N ASP A 168 14.93 -8.29 -2.72
CA ASP A 168 13.70 -8.90 -2.22
C ASP A 168 12.52 -8.34 -3.00
N PHE A 169 11.95 -9.14 -3.90
CA PHE A 169 10.85 -8.70 -4.75
C PHE A 169 9.82 -9.81 -4.98
N TYR A 170 8.63 -9.41 -5.40
CA TYR A 170 7.51 -10.28 -5.68
C TYR A 170 7.14 -10.16 -7.15
N PHE A 171 7.06 -11.29 -7.83
CA PHE A 171 6.56 -11.39 -9.19
C PHE A 171 5.11 -11.86 -9.16
N PHE A 172 4.22 -11.07 -9.77
CA PHE A 172 2.82 -11.38 -9.98
C PHE A 172 2.63 -11.75 -11.45
N GLY A 173 2.34 -13.01 -11.79
CA GLY A 173 2.07 -13.45 -13.17
C GLY A 173 0.68 -14.07 -13.29
N TYR A 174 -0.32 -13.20 -13.41
CA TYR A 174 -1.75 -13.54 -13.36
C TYR A 174 -2.40 -13.63 -14.75
N GLY A 175 -1.65 -13.37 -15.82
CA GLY A 175 -2.18 -13.38 -17.17
C GLY A 175 -3.26 -12.30 -17.34
N ARG A 176 -4.50 -12.71 -17.64
CA ARG A 176 -5.64 -11.78 -17.75
C ARG A 176 -6.58 -11.79 -16.54
N ASP A 177 -6.22 -12.53 -15.49
CA ASP A 177 -6.99 -12.54 -14.25
C ASP A 177 -6.58 -11.40 -13.31
N TYR A 178 -6.96 -10.18 -13.68
CA TYR A 178 -6.63 -8.97 -12.91
C TYR A 178 -7.22 -8.97 -11.49
N LYS A 179 -8.36 -9.65 -11.31
CA LYS A 179 -9.00 -9.76 -9.99
C LYS A 179 -8.19 -10.65 -9.07
N ARG A 180 -7.62 -11.74 -9.60
CA ARG A 180 -6.68 -12.57 -8.86
C ARG A 180 -5.43 -11.80 -8.48
N ALA A 181 -4.87 -11.00 -9.38
CA ALA A 181 -3.72 -10.14 -9.09
C ALA A 181 -3.95 -9.24 -7.85
N LEU A 182 -5.10 -8.55 -7.82
CA LEU A 182 -5.47 -7.69 -6.70
C LEU A 182 -5.77 -8.49 -5.43
N LYS A 183 -6.40 -9.67 -5.55
CA LYS A 183 -6.65 -10.56 -4.41
C LYS A 183 -5.33 -11.02 -3.77
N ASP A 184 -4.35 -11.41 -4.58
CA ASP A 184 -3.04 -11.84 -4.11
C ASP A 184 -2.30 -10.66 -3.47
N PHE A 185 -2.35 -9.47 -4.07
CA PHE A 185 -1.80 -8.24 -3.48
C PHE A 185 -2.41 -7.90 -2.12
N TYR A 186 -3.75 -7.94 -1.97
CA TYR A 186 -4.40 -7.70 -0.68
C TYR A 186 -4.14 -8.81 0.34
N SER A 187 -3.91 -10.04 -0.12
CA SER A 187 -3.53 -11.14 0.78
C SER A 187 -2.11 -10.94 1.30
N LEU A 188 -1.22 -10.39 0.48
CA LEU A 188 0.19 -10.09 0.80
C LEU A 188 0.35 -8.84 1.69
N CYS A 189 -0.27 -7.73 1.31
CA CYS A 189 -0.07 -6.41 1.92
C CYS A 189 -1.15 -6.04 2.95
N GLY A 190 -2.23 -6.82 3.02
CA GLY A 190 -3.37 -6.55 3.89
C GLY A 190 -4.57 -5.97 3.15
N ARG A 191 -5.76 -6.25 3.68
CA ARG A 191 -7.04 -5.84 3.09
C ARG A 191 -7.32 -4.39 3.43
N THR A 192 -7.85 -3.64 2.47
CA THR A 192 -8.36 -2.28 2.72
C THR A 192 -9.46 -2.33 3.78
N PRO A 193 -9.35 -1.56 4.87
CA PRO A 193 -10.38 -1.52 5.90
C PRO A 193 -11.68 -0.95 5.35
N MET A 194 -12.80 -1.37 5.92
CA MET A 194 -14.09 -0.81 5.55
C MET A 194 -14.15 0.66 5.99
N LEU A 195 -14.48 1.54 5.04
CA LEU A 195 -14.73 2.93 5.35
C LEU A 195 -15.99 3.04 6.21
N PRO A 196 -16.00 3.94 7.22
CA PRO A 196 -17.24 4.21 7.93
C PRO A 196 -18.26 4.81 6.97
N ARG A 197 -19.53 4.41 7.09
CA ARG A 197 -20.58 4.74 6.12
C ARG A 197 -20.69 6.24 5.81
N TYR A 198 -20.49 7.11 6.81
CA TYR A 198 -20.58 8.56 6.64
C TYR A 198 -19.55 9.12 5.65
N ALA A 199 -18.41 8.45 5.46
CA ALA A 199 -17.35 8.90 4.55
C ALA A 199 -17.77 8.80 3.08
N LEU A 200 -18.78 7.99 2.76
CA LEU A 200 -19.37 7.84 1.44
C LEU A 200 -20.49 8.85 1.15
N GLY A 201 -20.81 9.74 2.10
CA GLY A 201 -21.77 10.84 1.92
C GLY A 201 -21.12 12.12 1.39
N ASN A 202 -21.87 13.22 1.36
CA ASN A 202 -21.34 14.52 0.95
C ASN A 202 -20.50 15.16 2.07
N TRP A 203 -19.36 15.75 1.68
CA TRP A 203 -18.48 16.50 2.56
C TRP A 203 -18.56 17.98 2.21
N TRP A 204 -18.73 18.85 3.21
CA TRP A 204 -18.55 20.28 3.02
C TRP A 204 -17.17 20.67 3.55
N SER A 205 -16.31 21.16 2.66
CA SER A 205 -15.00 21.72 3.01
C SER A 205 -14.74 23.00 2.23
N ARG A 206 -14.12 23.97 2.90
CA ARG A 206 -13.64 25.20 2.30
C ARG A 206 -12.55 25.78 3.19
N TYR A 207 -11.40 26.12 2.61
CA TYR A 207 -10.40 26.96 3.25
C TYR A 207 -11.00 28.35 3.51
N TYR A 208 -11.49 28.59 4.73
CA TYR A 208 -12.21 29.80 5.07
C TYR A 208 -12.27 30.03 6.58
N LYS A 209 -12.05 31.29 7.00
CA LYS A 209 -12.09 31.71 8.41
C LYS A 209 -13.52 31.73 8.96
N TYR A 210 -14.06 30.57 9.29
CA TYR A 210 -15.36 30.43 9.90
C TYR A 210 -15.36 30.84 11.37
N THR A 211 -16.48 31.42 11.82
CA THR A 211 -16.86 31.49 13.24
C THR A 211 -17.92 30.41 13.49
N GLU A 212 -18.15 30.05 14.75
CA GLU A 212 -19.28 29.16 15.10
C GLU A 212 -20.59 29.68 14.49
N GLN A 213 -20.86 30.99 14.58
CA GLN A 213 -22.07 31.60 14.05
C GLN A 213 -22.17 31.44 12.52
N SER A 214 -21.10 31.76 11.77
CA SER A 214 -21.15 31.71 10.31
C SER A 214 -21.22 30.28 9.79
N TYR A 215 -20.56 29.33 10.46
CA TYR A 215 -20.64 27.91 10.09
C TYR A 215 -22.03 27.33 10.38
N MET A 216 -22.61 27.65 11.54
CA MET A 216 -23.94 27.14 11.89
C MET A 216 -25.04 27.71 10.99
N ALA A 217 -24.96 28.99 10.63
CA ALA A 217 -25.86 29.61 9.64
C ALA A 217 -25.74 28.96 8.25
N LEU A 218 -24.52 28.56 7.86
CA LEU A 218 -24.32 27.82 6.60
C LEU A 218 -25.00 26.45 6.63
N MET A 219 -24.87 25.72 7.73
CA MET A 219 -25.55 24.42 7.88
C MET A 219 -27.08 24.58 7.86
N GLU A 220 -27.63 25.60 8.53
CA GLU A 220 -29.08 25.90 8.47
C GLU A 220 -29.54 26.22 7.05
N ARG A 221 -28.69 26.89 6.27
CA ARG A 221 -28.95 27.14 4.86
C ARG A 221 -28.98 25.85 4.06
N PHE A 222 -28.06 24.92 4.29
CA PHE A 222 -28.09 23.60 3.64
C PHE A 222 -29.37 22.84 3.97
N ASP A 223 -29.81 22.87 5.24
CA ASP A 223 -31.08 22.26 5.66
C ASP A 223 -32.26 22.88 4.89
N LYS A 224 -32.32 24.22 4.79
CA LYS A 224 -33.37 24.95 4.05
C LYS A 224 -33.36 24.63 2.55
N GLU A 225 -32.19 24.45 1.97
CA GLU A 225 -32.02 24.11 0.55
C GLU A 225 -32.17 22.60 0.28
N ASN A 226 -32.43 21.79 1.33
CA ASN A 226 -32.52 20.32 1.26
C ASN A 226 -31.25 19.67 0.69
N LEU A 227 -30.08 20.20 1.07
CA LEU A 227 -28.78 19.68 0.67
C LEU A 227 -28.17 18.84 1.81
N PRO A 228 -28.14 17.50 1.68
CA PRO A 228 -27.65 16.64 2.76
C PRO A 228 -26.11 16.60 2.78
N PHE A 229 -25.54 16.71 3.98
CA PHE A 229 -24.11 16.51 4.23
C PHE A 229 -23.88 15.52 5.37
N SER A 230 -22.86 14.69 5.23
CA SER A 230 -22.48 13.68 6.22
C SER A 230 -21.21 14.07 7.00
N VAL A 231 -20.38 14.95 6.43
CA VAL A 231 -19.15 15.43 7.08
C VAL A 231 -19.03 16.94 6.97
N ALA A 232 -18.84 17.58 8.13
CA ALA A 232 -18.44 18.97 8.28
C ALA A 232 -16.91 19.02 8.41
N VAL A 233 -16.24 19.62 7.42
CA VAL A 233 -14.82 19.95 7.53
C VAL A 233 -14.69 21.40 7.96
N ILE A 234 -13.83 21.67 8.94
CA ILE A 234 -13.55 23.03 9.42
C ILE A 234 -12.08 23.32 9.18
N ASP A 235 -11.81 24.30 8.31
CA ASP A 235 -10.47 24.53 7.77
C ASP A 235 -10.20 26.04 7.60
N MET A 236 -9.12 26.66 8.07
CA MET A 236 -8.07 26.17 8.99
C MET A 236 -8.21 26.76 10.41
N ASP A 237 -8.77 27.97 10.53
CA ASP A 237 -8.70 28.82 11.73
C ASP A 237 -9.48 28.29 12.95
N TRP A 238 -10.01 27.05 12.92
CA TRP A 238 -10.54 26.41 14.12
C TRP A 238 -9.48 26.30 15.23
N HIS A 239 -8.20 26.22 14.85
CA HIS A 239 -7.06 26.35 15.76
C HIS A 239 -6.35 27.71 15.62
N LEU A 240 -5.45 28.02 16.57
CA LEU A 240 -4.62 29.22 16.51
C LEU A 240 -3.65 29.13 15.32
N VAL A 241 -3.77 30.06 14.38
CA VAL A 241 -2.90 30.19 13.19
C VAL A 241 -2.01 31.44 13.25
N ASP A 242 -2.37 32.44 14.05
CA ASP A 242 -1.54 33.61 14.32
C ASP A 242 -0.92 33.45 15.71
N ILE A 243 0.34 33.02 15.73
CA ILE A 243 1.09 32.74 16.96
C ILE A 243 2.48 33.37 16.88
N ASP A 244 3.06 33.71 18.03
CA ASP A 244 4.44 34.19 18.10
C ASP A 244 5.38 33.16 17.45
N PRO A 245 6.17 33.54 16.43
CA PRO A 245 7.05 32.63 15.68
C PRO A 245 8.02 31.83 16.55
N LYS A 246 8.34 32.31 17.76
CA LYS A 246 9.19 31.55 18.70
C LYS A 246 8.56 30.22 19.14
N TYR A 247 7.24 30.07 19.01
CA TYR A 247 6.50 28.85 19.34
C TYR A 247 6.23 27.95 18.12
N GLY A 248 6.59 28.40 16.90
CA GLY A 248 6.44 27.63 15.68
C GLY A 248 5.68 28.38 14.58
N SER A 249 5.15 27.63 13.62
CA SER A 249 4.31 28.18 12.55
C SER A 249 2.82 27.99 12.86
N GLY A 250 2.00 28.90 12.33
CA GLY A 250 0.54 28.79 12.35
C GLY A 250 -0.04 27.61 11.58
N TRP A 251 0.80 26.82 10.90
CA TRP A 251 0.38 25.66 10.11
C TRP A 251 0.19 24.40 10.96
N THR A 252 0.61 24.45 12.23
CA THR A 252 0.59 23.30 13.14
C THR A 252 -0.01 23.71 14.47
N GLY A 253 -0.66 22.76 15.14
CA GLY A 253 -1.24 22.96 16.46
C GLY A 253 -2.67 22.45 16.56
N TYR A 254 -3.09 22.16 17.79
CA TYR A 254 -4.43 21.64 18.09
C TYR A 254 -5.16 22.47 19.16
N THR A 255 -4.68 23.69 19.39
CA THR A 255 -5.28 24.63 20.35
C THR A 255 -6.41 25.39 19.68
N TRP A 256 -7.64 25.18 20.15
CA TRP A 256 -8.82 25.85 19.63
C TRP A 256 -8.73 27.37 19.70
N ASN A 257 -9.10 28.04 18.61
CA ASN A 257 -9.31 29.47 18.57
C ASN A 257 -10.66 29.82 19.23
N LYS A 258 -10.61 30.18 20.51
CA LYS A 258 -11.81 30.51 21.31
C LYS A 258 -12.48 31.84 20.92
N GLU A 259 -11.84 32.67 20.11
CA GLU A 259 -12.50 33.86 19.56
C GLU A 259 -13.49 33.50 18.45
N LEU A 260 -13.13 32.51 17.63
CA LEU A 260 -13.99 32.01 16.55
C LEU A 260 -14.95 30.92 17.02
N PHE A 261 -14.49 30.05 17.93
CA PHE A 261 -15.24 28.94 18.51
C PHE A 261 -15.16 28.97 20.05
N PRO A 262 -15.97 29.81 20.72
CA PRO A 262 -15.88 30.00 22.18
C PRO A 262 -16.12 28.73 22.99
N GLU A 263 -17.01 27.86 22.51
CA GLU A 263 -17.35 26.58 23.15
C GLU A 263 -17.26 25.41 22.16
N PRO A 264 -16.05 24.93 21.82
CA PRO A 264 -15.86 23.92 20.77
C PRO A 264 -16.65 22.63 21.00
N LYS A 265 -16.71 22.15 22.25
CA LYS A 265 -17.46 20.92 22.59
C LYS A 265 -18.95 21.05 22.26
N ARG A 266 -19.55 22.19 22.63
CA ARG A 266 -20.96 22.48 22.34
C ARG A 266 -21.20 22.59 20.84
N PHE A 267 -20.32 23.29 20.13
CA PHE A 267 -20.39 23.43 18.69
C PHE A 267 -20.32 22.08 17.96
N LEU A 268 -19.34 21.24 18.28
CA LEU A 268 -19.21 19.88 17.71
C LEU A 268 -20.43 19.00 18.03
N GLN A 269 -20.97 19.11 19.25
CA GLN A 269 -22.18 18.40 19.65
C GLN A 269 -23.38 18.79 18.75
N ARG A 270 -23.56 20.08 18.45
CA ARG A 270 -24.65 20.53 17.55
C ARG A 270 -24.52 19.96 16.13
N LEU A 271 -23.29 19.81 15.62
CA LEU A 271 -23.06 19.15 14.33
C LEU A 271 -23.37 17.65 14.40
N HIS A 272 -23.01 16.98 15.50
CA HIS A 272 -23.35 15.58 15.70
C HIS A 272 -24.86 15.34 15.87
N GLU A 273 -25.59 16.25 16.51
CA GLU A 273 -27.06 16.21 16.64
C GLU A 273 -27.76 16.30 15.27
N ARG A 274 -27.10 16.92 14.28
CA ARG A 274 -27.52 16.93 12.86
C ARG A 274 -27.13 15.66 12.10
N GLY A 275 -26.54 14.67 12.76
CA GLY A 275 -26.08 13.42 12.14
C GLY A 275 -24.77 13.53 11.36
N MET A 276 -24.07 14.66 11.45
CA MET A 276 -22.79 14.86 10.76
C MET A 276 -21.63 14.28 11.57
N LYS A 277 -20.54 13.95 10.89
CA LYS A 277 -19.20 13.81 11.50
C LYS A 277 -18.39 15.07 11.25
N VAL A 278 -17.37 15.29 12.08
CA VAL A 278 -16.50 16.46 11.98
C VAL A 278 -15.06 16.02 11.80
N THR A 279 -14.34 16.69 10.90
CA THR A 279 -12.89 16.53 10.71
C THR A 279 -12.21 17.87 10.57
#